data_AF-Q188S1-F1
#
_entry.id   AF-Q188S1-F1
#
_cell.length_a   1.000
_cell.length_b   1.000
_cell.length_c   1.000
_cell.angle_alpha   90.00
_cell.angle_beta   90.00
_cell.angle_gamma   90.00
#
_symmetry.space_group_name_H-M   'P 1'
#
loop_
_entity.id
_entity.type
_entity.pdbx_description
1 polymer ?
#
loop_
_entity_poly.entity_id
_entity_poly.type
_entity_poly.pdbx_seq_one_letter_code
_entity_poly.pdbx_strand_id
1 'polypeptide(L)'
;MKKISQEKISTHIQEVPQEKIEQWKSLYEKYKSILKVNSKSVLEIIEFLKRKYVIVEETSEEFKHVVINNIKLNKPFSQKISSDKELKPIVFTIPNEGNAKKLYDTQEETYSGCKIIVGMEFETGYVFVEGSDELNDEITSFKGLDKYDINNYYLVANYIRCLKKYKLID
;
A
#
# COMPACT_ATOMS: atom_id res chain seq x y z
N MET A 1 -14.08 10.15 45.12
CA MET A 1 -13.58 9.25 44.05
C MET A 1 -14.64 9.16 42.97
N LYS A 2 -14.53 9.96 41.90
CA LYS A 2 -15.40 9.87 40.74
C LYS A 2 -14.82 8.80 39.82
N LYS A 3 -15.60 7.75 39.56
CA LYS A 3 -15.29 6.73 38.56
C LYS A 3 -15.15 7.45 37.20
N ILE A 4 -13.97 7.34 36.62
CA ILE A 4 -13.71 7.79 35.24
C ILE A 4 -14.56 6.88 34.35
N SER A 5 -15.51 7.50 33.66
CA SER A 5 -16.33 6.85 32.63
C SER A 5 -15.40 6.31 31.55
N GLN A 6 -15.69 5.10 31.09
CA GLN A 6 -15.13 4.54 29.86
C GLN A 6 -15.54 5.45 28.70
N GLU A 7 -14.68 6.42 28.39
CA GLU A 7 -14.83 7.27 27.22
C GLU A 7 -14.61 6.42 25.97
N LYS A 8 -15.67 6.40 25.17
CA LYS A 8 -15.79 5.94 23.78
C LYS A 8 -14.44 5.84 23.07
N ILE A 9 -14.04 4.60 22.77
CA ILE A 9 -13.13 4.34 21.65
C ILE A 9 -13.92 4.74 20.39
N SER A 10 -13.66 5.94 19.86
CA SER A 10 -14.18 6.38 18.57
C SER A 10 -13.45 5.59 17.49
N THR A 11 -13.97 4.42 17.13
CA THR A 11 -13.61 3.78 15.87
C THR A 11 -14.35 4.53 14.76
N HIS A 12 -13.73 5.54 14.17
CA HIS A 12 -14.20 6.11 12.90
C HIS A 12 -14.00 5.07 11.78
N ILE A 13 -14.86 4.05 11.75
CA ILE A 13 -15.05 3.21 10.58
C ILE A 13 -15.93 4.02 9.65
N GLN A 14 -15.30 4.73 8.71
CA GLN A 14 -16.05 5.37 7.64
C GLN A 14 -16.47 4.29 6.65
N GLU A 15 -17.76 3.97 6.63
CA GLU A 15 -18.29 3.02 5.66
C GLU A 15 -18.08 3.55 4.23
N VAL A 16 -17.55 2.68 3.36
CA VAL A 16 -17.43 3.01 1.94
C VAL A 16 -18.84 3.03 1.34
N PRO A 17 -19.25 4.11 0.65
CA PRO A 17 -20.56 4.16 0.02
C PRO A 17 -20.77 3.01 -0.97
N GLN A 18 -21.98 2.41 -0.98
CA GLN A 18 -22.32 1.28 -1.85
C GLN A 18 -22.06 1.58 -3.34
N GLU A 19 -22.32 2.81 -3.78
CA GLU A 19 -22.03 3.25 -5.15
C GLU A 19 -20.56 3.06 -5.52
N LYS A 20 -19.64 3.41 -4.61
CA LYS A 20 -18.20 3.26 -4.81
C LYS A 20 -17.80 1.78 -4.92
N ILE A 21 -18.45 0.92 -4.14
CA ILE A 21 -18.26 -0.54 -4.20
C ILE A 21 -18.74 -1.08 -5.55
N GLU A 22 -19.90 -0.65 -6.04
CA GLU A 22 -20.42 -1.08 -7.34
C GLU A 22 -19.55 -0.57 -8.52
N GLN A 23 -18.98 0.63 -8.41
CA GLN A 23 -18.00 1.13 -9.37
C GLN A 23 -16.75 0.22 -9.43
N TRP A 24 -16.23 -0.22 -8.28
CA TRP A 24 -15.09 -1.13 -8.24
C TRP A 24 -15.42 -2.50 -8.83
N LYS A 25 -16.60 -3.06 -8.52
CA LYS A 25 -17.05 -4.33 -9.11
C LYS A 25 -17.24 -4.24 -10.62
N SER A 26 -17.84 -3.16 -11.12
CA SER A 26 -17.99 -2.93 -12.56
C SER A 26 -16.64 -2.86 -13.26
N LEU A 27 -15.67 -2.15 -12.66
CA LEU A 27 -14.32 -2.06 -13.19
C LEU A 27 -13.61 -3.42 -13.17
N TYR A 28 -13.77 -4.19 -12.09
CA TYR A 28 -13.28 -5.56 -12.01
C TYR A 28 -13.83 -6.44 -13.14
N GLU A 29 -15.15 -6.47 -13.34
CA GLU A 29 -15.78 -7.27 -14.40
C GLU A 29 -15.28 -6.90 -15.80
N LYS A 30 -15.04 -5.60 -16.05
CA LYS A 30 -14.49 -5.11 -17.31
C LYS A 30 -13.05 -5.60 -17.57
N TYR A 31 -12.23 -5.69 -16.54
CA TYR A 31 -10.79 -5.96 -16.68
C TYR A 31 -10.36 -7.38 -16.31
N LYS A 32 -11.16 -8.17 -15.59
CA LYS A 32 -10.76 -9.48 -15.06
C LYS A 32 -10.35 -10.51 -16.11
N SER A 33 -10.88 -10.41 -17.34
CA SER A 33 -10.57 -11.34 -18.44
C SER A 33 -9.31 -10.95 -19.22
N ILE A 34 -8.86 -9.69 -19.10
CA ILE A 34 -7.71 -9.16 -19.84
C ILE A 34 -6.48 -8.95 -18.95
N LEU A 35 -6.68 -8.73 -17.65
CA LEU A 35 -5.58 -8.65 -16.70
C LEU A 35 -4.93 -10.01 -16.53
N LYS A 36 -3.60 -9.99 -16.42
CA LYS A 36 -2.77 -11.14 -16.09
C LYS A 36 -1.98 -10.81 -14.84
N VAL A 37 -1.62 -11.85 -14.08
CA VAL A 37 -0.68 -11.71 -12.98
C VAL A 37 0.62 -11.11 -13.52
N ASN A 38 1.02 -9.98 -12.93
CA ASN A 38 2.17 -9.20 -13.35
C ASN A 38 2.94 -8.61 -12.16
N SER A 39 2.69 -9.14 -10.95
CA SER A 39 3.32 -8.70 -9.72
C SER A 39 4.85 -8.74 -9.80
N LYS A 40 5.47 -7.63 -9.42
CA LYS A 40 6.90 -7.46 -9.21
C LYS A 40 7.31 -7.92 -7.82
N SER A 41 8.51 -8.46 -7.72
CA SER A 41 9.11 -8.82 -6.43
C SER A 41 9.44 -7.58 -5.60
N VAL A 42 9.56 -7.74 -4.29
CA VAL A 42 10.00 -6.66 -3.39
C VAL A 42 11.39 -6.12 -3.78
N LEU A 43 12.29 -6.98 -4.26
CA LEU A 43 13.59 -6.55 -4.76
C LEU A 43 13.47 -5.61 -5.97
N GLU A 44 12.58 -5.91 -6.93
CA GLU A 44 12.34 -5.03 -8.07
C GLU A 44 11.75 -3.68 -7.64
N ILE A 45 10.93 -3.66 -6.59
CA ILE A 45 10.36 -2.42 -6.04
C ILE A 45 11.44 -1.59 -5.33
N ILE A 46 12.33 -2.23 -4.56
CA ILE A 46 13.47 -1.55 -3.95
C ILE A 46 14.36 -0.92 -5.02
N GLU A 47 14.67 -1.65 -6.09
CA GLU A 47 15.48 -1.12 -7.18
C GLU A 47 14.78 0.00 -7.95
N PHE A 48 13.45 -0.07 -8.11
CA PHE A 48 12.64 1.03 -8.63
C PHE A 48 12.76 2.28 -7.75
N LEU A 49 12.66 2.14 -6.42
CA LEU A 49 12.78 3.24 -5.48
C LEU A 49 14.18 3.86 -5.51
N LYS A 50 15.25 3.06 -5.44
CA LYS A 50 16.64 3.54 -5.48
C LYS A 50 16.99 4.32 -6.74
N ARG A 51 16.36 3.97 -7.88
CA ARG A 51 16.55 4.70 -9.14
C ARG A 51 15.92 6.09 -9.13
N LYS A 52 14.91 6.31 -8.29
CA LYS A 52 14.12 7.56 -8.27
C LYS A 52 14.42 8.43 -7.06
N TYR A 53 14.67 7.84 -5.90
CA TYR A 53 14.74 8.52 -4.63
C TYR A 53 15.95 8.03 -3.83
N VAL A 54 16.46 8.91 -2.96
CA VAL A 54 17.28 8.46 -1.84
C VAL A 54 16.37 7.71 -0.87
N ILE A 55 16.74 6.50 -0.49
CA ILE A 55 16.03 5.70 0.50
C ILE A 55 16.99 5.33 1.62
N VAL A 56 16.51 5.40 2.86
CA VAL A 56 17.27 5.04 4.07
C VAL A 56 16.52 3.94 4.78
N GLU A 57 17.19 2.81 5.03
CA GLU A 57 16.59 1.71 5.76
C GLU A 57 16.22 2.14 7.19
N GLU A 58 14.99 1.80 7.59
CA GLU A 58 14.48 1.99 8.95
C GLU A 58 14.55 0.65 9.68
N THR A 59 15.46 0.56 10.65
CA THR A 59 15.82 -0.69 11.32
C THR A 59 14.98 -0.97 12.56
N SER A 60 14.12 -0.03 12.96
CA SER A 60 13.16 -0.16 14.06
C SER A 60 12.30 -1.42 13.96
N GLU A 61 12.27 -2.20 15.03
CA GLU A 61 11.38 -3.36 15.14
C GLU A 61 9.90 -2.93 15.26
N GLU A 62 9.61 -1.73 15.76
CA GLU A 62 8.26 -1.19 15.79
C GLU A 62 7.67 -1.07 14.37
N PHE A 63 8.41 -0.50 13.42
CA PHE A 63 7.94 -0.37 12.04
C PHE A 63 7.81 -1.72 11.34
N LYS A 64 8.73 -2.66 11.60
CA LYS A 64 8.61 -4.03 11.09
C LYS A 64 7.36 -4.74 11.63
N HIS A 65 7.03 -4.54 12.91
CA HIS A 65 5.79 -5.06 13.48
C HIS A 65 4.54 -4.45 12.83
N VAL A 66 4.55 -3.16 12.47
CA VAL A 66 3.44 -2.53 11.73
C VAL A 66 3.21 -3.25 10.39
N VAL A 67 4.27 -3.52 9.63
CA VAL A 67 4.18 -4.30 8.37
C VAL A 67 3.53 -5.66 8.62
N ILE A 68 4.06 -6.41 9.59
CA ILE A 68 3.57 -7.76 9.91
C ILE A 68 2.10 -7.73 10.34
N ASN A 69 1.72 -6.78 11.19
CA ASN A 69 0.35 -6.64 11.68
C ASN A 69 -0.62 -6.27 10.55
N ASN A 70 -0.22 -5.38 9.64
CA ASN A 70 -1.04 -5.05 8.47
C ASN A 70 -1.29 -6.27 7.57
N ILE A 71 -0.36 -7.22 7.50
CA ILE A 71 -0.56 -8.46 6.75
C ILE A 71 -1.48 -9.41 7.53
N LYS A 72 -1.19 -9.65 8.80
CA LYS A 72 -1.90 -10.65 9.63
C LYS A 72 -3.35 -10.26 9.92
N LEU A 73 -3.62 -8.98 10.16
CA LEU A 73 -4.93 -8.49 10.58
C LEU A 73 -5.88 -8.19 9.41
N ASN A 74 -5.36 -8.14 8.17
CA ASN A 74 -6.16 -7.89 6.98
C ASN A 74 -6.33 -9.16 6.15
N LYS A 75 -7.56 -9.68 6.10
CA LYS A 75 -7.92 -10.95 5.42
C LYS A 75 -7.35 -11.11 3.99
N PRO A 76 -7.37 -10.07 3.11
CA PRO A 76 -6.81 -10.21 1.77
C PRO A 76 -5.30 -10.48 1.72
N PHE A 77 -4.56 -10.05 2.74
CA PHE A 77 -3.11 -10.23 2.83
C PHE A 77 -2.74 -11.45 3.67
N SER A 78 -3.49 -11.76 4.72
CA SER A 78 -3.19 -12.91 5.57
C SER A 78 -3.32 -14.25 4.84
N GLN A 79 -4.20 -14.36 3.84
CA GLN A 79 -4.30 -15.53 2.96
C GLN A 79 -3.06 -15.77 2.08
N LYS A 80 -2.16 -14.79 1.96
CA LYS A 80 -0.90 -14.92 1.21
C LYS A 80 0.21 -15.55 2.05
N ILE A 81 0.03 -15.64 3.36
CA ILE A 81 1.01 -16.25 4.27
C ILE A 81 1.00 -17.76 4.01
N SER A 82 2.10 -18.29 3.50
CA SER A 82 2.34 -19.73 3.48
C SER A 82 2.64 -20.21 4.90
N SER A 83 2.00 -21.31 5.34
CA SER A 83 2.07 -21.84 6.71
C SER A 83 3.49 -22.06 7.23
N ASP A 84 4.45 -22.26 6.34
CA ASP A 84 5.79 -22.73 6.69
C ASP A 84 6.87 -21.65 6.53
N LYS A 85 6.49 -20.41 6.18
CA LYS A 85 7.45 -19.32 5.95
C LYS A 85 7.32 -18.20 6.97
N GLU A 86 8.47 -17.85 7.53
CA GLU A 86 8.65 -16.65 8.32
C GLU A 86 8.59 -15.41 7.41
N LEU A 87 7.81 -14.40 7.84
CA LEU A 87 7.72 -13.12 7.15
C LEU A 87 9.01 -12.32 7.36
N LYS A 88 9.46 -11.64 6.30
CA LYS A 88 10.69 -10.83 6.29
C LYS A 88 10.32 -9.39 5.95
N PRO A 89 9.92 -8.58 6.94
CA PRO A 89 9.60 -7.18 6.71
C PRO A 89 10.87 -6.37 6.45
N ILE A 90 10.78 -5.36 5.58
CA ILE A 90 11.80 -4.34 5.36
C ILE A 90 11.11 -2.98 5.25
N VAL A 91 11.72 -1.95 5.82
CA VAL A 91 11.15 -0.61 5.86
C VAL A 91 12.18 0.41 5.42
N PHE A 92 11.74 1.37 4.62
CA PHE A 92 12.55 2.51 4.20
C PHE A 92 11.85 3.82 4.55
N THR A 93 12.64 4.82 4.89
CA THR A 93 12.22 6.21 4.86
C THR A 93 12.75 6.88 3.60
N ILE A 94 12.01 7.85 3.07
CA ILE A 94 12.41 8.66 1.93
C ILE A 94 12.64 10.09 2.43
N PRO A 95 13.88 10.57 2.58
CA PRO A 95 14.14 11.92 3.04
C PRO A 95 13.61 13.00 2.07
N ASN A 96 13.31 14.20 2.60
CA ASN A 96 12.84 15.35 1.80
C ASN A 96 13.98 16.02 1.01
N GLU A 97 14.52 15.28 0.05
CA GLU A 97 15.65 15.69 -0.78
C GLU A 97 15.57 15.15 -2.21
N GLY A 98 16.36 15.74 -3.11
CA GLY A 98 16.37 15.37 -4.52
C GLY A 98 14.98 15.33 -5.14
N ASN A 99 14.67 14.25 -5.84
CA ASN A 99 13.36 14.04 -6.48
C ASN A 99 12.21 13.88 -5.49
N ALA A 100 12.48 13.47 -4.24
CA ALA A 100 11.45 13.27 -3.25
C ALA A 100 10.84 14.59 -2.75
N LYS A 101 11.51 15.73 -2.94
CA LYS A 101 10.96 17.05 -2.60
C LYS A 101 9.55 17.26 -3.15
N LYS A 102 9.31 16.83 -4.39
CA LYS A 102 7.99 16.92 -5.01
C LYS A 102 6.93 16.14 -4.24
N LEU A 103 7.26 14.96 -3.72
CA LEU A 103 6.33 14.16 -2.92
C LEU A 103 5.93 14.87 -1.63
N TYR A 104 6.85 15.58 -1.01
CA TYR A 104 6.60 16.40 0.18
C TYR A 104 5.82 17.68 -0.15
N ASP A 105 6.13 18.33 -1.27
CA ASP A 105 5.44 19.55 -1.71
C ASP A 105 3.97 19.28 -2.10
N THR A 106 3.66 18.06 -2.56
CA THR A 106 2.30 17.61 -2.90
C THR A 106 1.70 16.67 -1.85
N GLN A 107 2.30 16.60 -0.66
CA GLN A 107 1.83 15.74 0.41
C GLN A 107 0.44 16.17 0.86
N GLU A 108 -0.45 15.19 1.02
CA GLU A 108 -1.82 15.44 1.45
C GLU A 108 -1.83 16.09 2.84
N GLU A 109 -2.79 16.99 3.12
CA GLU A 109 -2.82 17.76 4.36
C GLU A 109 -2.80 16.86 5.61
N THR A 110 -3.46 15.70 5.55
CA THR A 110 -3.47 14.68 6.62
C THR A 110 -2.07 14.15 6.96
N TYR A 111 -1.12 14.23 6.04
CA TYR A 111 0.27 13.81 6.22
C TYR A 111 1.24 14.97 6.44
N SER A 112 0.75 16.21 6.58
CA SER A 112 1.61 17.39 6.71
C SER A 112 2.61 17.25 7.86
N GLY A 113 3.91 17.34 7.53
CA GLY A 113 5.00 17.20 8.48
C GLY A 113 5.39 15.76 8.81
N CYS A 114 4.69 14.76 8.25
CA CYS A 114 5.04 13.36 8.39
C CYS A 114 6.16 12.95 7.42
N LYS A 115 6.99 12.00 7.84
CA LYS A 115 7.95 11.34 6.95
C LYS A 115 7.22 10.45 5.95
N ILE A 116 7.79 10.28 4.76
CA ILE A 116 7.36 9.25 3.82
C ILE A 116 8.03 7.93 4.21
N ILE A 117 7.22 6.90 4.46
CA ILE A 117 7.66 5.57 4.88
C ILE A 117 7.13 4.54 3.90
N VAL A 118 7.99 3.62 3.45
CA VAL A 118 7.62 2.49 2.60
C VAL A 118 7.97 1.20 3.32
N GLY A 119 6.97 0.44 3.74
CA GLY A 119 7.18 -0.88 4.32
C GLY A 119 6.76 -1.99 3.37
N MET A 120 7.56 -3.05 3.33
CA MET A 120 7.41 -4.16 2.40
C MET A 120 7.65 -5.49 3.12
N GLU A 121 7.15 -6.58 2.55
CA GLU A 121 7.40 -7.92 3.08
C GLU A 121 7.66 -8.90 1.92
N PHE A 122 8.80 -9.61 1.99
CA PHE A 122 9.33 -10.38 0.87
C PHE A 122 8.47 -11.59 0.46
N GLU A 123 7.85 -12.30 1.40
CA GLU A 123 7.15 -13.56 1.10
C GLU A 123 5.75 -13.34 0.51
N THR A 124 5.03 -12.32 0.99
CA THR A 124 3.67 -11.97 0.55
C THR A 124 3.65 -10.92 -0.56
N GLY A 125 4.80 -10.28 -0.85
CA GLY A 125 4.87 -9.14 -1.75
C GLY A 125 4.05 -7.94 -1.25
N TYR A 126 3.76 -7.87 0.05
CA TYR A 126 3.04 -6.74 0.64
C TYR A 126 3.86 -5.46 0.53
N VAL A 127 3.18 -4.35 0.26
CA VAL A 127 3.77 -3.01 0.22
C VAL A 127 2.77 -2.04 0.82
N PHE A 128 3.23 -1.17 1.70
CA PHE A 128 2.49 -0.02 2.20
C PHE A 128 3.33 1.24 2.03
N VAL A 129 2.66 2.36 1.82
CA VAL A 129 3.26 3.69 1.85
C VAL A 129 2.45 4.53 2.84
N GLU A 130 3.15 5.17 3.77
CA GLU A 130 2.59 6.18 4.65
C GLU A 130 3.20 7.54 4.28
N GLY A 131 2.38 8.58 4.26
CA GLY A 131 2.86 9.95 4.05
C GLY A 131 2.88 10.42 2.60
N SER A 132 2.42 9.64 1.61
CA SER A 132 2.29 10.12 0.23
C SER A 132 1.37 9.21 -0.60
N ASP A 133 0.17 9.69 -0.96
CA ASP A 133 -0.69 8.94 -1.90
C ASP A 133 -0.10 8.93 -3.31
N GLU A 134 0.63 9.99 -3.70
CA GLU A 134 1.35 10.03 -4.98
C GLU A 134 2.33 8.87 -5.11
N LEU A 135 3.19 8.63 -4.10
CA LEU A 135 4.12 7.50 -4.13
C LEU A 135 3.39 6.15 -4.04
N ASN A 136 2.33 6.06 -3.23
CA ASN A 136 1.52 4.85 -3.15
C ASN A 136 0.94 4.47 -4.53
N ASP A 137 0.41 5.45 -5.26
CA ASP A 137 -0.12 5.26 -6.61
C ASP A 137 0.98 4.83 -7.59
N GLU A 138 2.13 5.48 -7.50
CA GLU A 138 3.29 5.20 -8.34
C GLU A 138 3.76 3.75 -8.17
N ILE A 139 4.00 3.33 -6.92
CA ILE A 139 4.40 1.96 -6.59
C ILE A 139 3.30 0.98 -7.00
N THR A 140 2.03 1.28 -6.77
CA THR A 140 0.92 0.41 -7.17
C THR A 140 0.92 0.16 -8.68
N SER A 141 1.12 1.19 -9.49
CA SER A 141 1.17 1.07 -10.95
C SER A 141 2.34 0.22 -11.44
N PHE A 142 3.50 0.32 -10.77
CA PHE A 142 4.70 -0.44 -11.11
C PHE A 142 4.65 -1.89 -10.60
N LYS A 143 4.18 -2.08 -9.36
CA LYS A 143 4.15 -3.37 -8.67
C LYS A 143 3.27 -4.37 -9.39
N GLY A 144 2.11 -3.96 -9.89
CA GLY A 144 1.15 -4.90 -10.48
C GLY A 144 0.39 -5.73 -9.44
N LEU A 145 -0.31 -6.75 -9.94
CA LEU A 145 -1.20 -7.61 -9.16
C LEU A 145 -0.70 -9.06 -9.16
N ASP A 146 -0.73 -9.69 -7.99
CA ASP A 146 -0.42 -11.11 -7.85
C ASP A 146 -1.65 -12.01 -8.05
N LYS A 147 -1.47 -13.33 -7.90
CA LYS A 147 -2.54 -14.34 -8.07
C LYS A 147 -3.70 -14.21 -7.08
N TYR A 148 -3.50 -13.55 -5.94
CA TYR A 148 -4.54 -13.27 -4.96
C TYR A 148 -5.21 -11.92 -5.25
N ASP A 149 -4.40 -10.89 -5.53
CA ASP A 149 -4.86 -9.52 -5.74
C ASP A 149 -5.74 -9.40 -6.98
N ILE A 150 -5.43 -10.14 -8.04
CA ILE A 150 -6.19 -10.13 -9.28
C ILE A 150 -7.65 -10.59 -9.10
N ASN A 151 -7.98 -11.25 -7.99
CA ASN A 151 -9.34 -11.70 -7.67
C ASN A 151 -10.08 -10.77 -6.69
N ASN A 152 -9.45 -9.64 -6.30
CA ASN A 152 -10.03 -8.67 -5.39
C ASN A 152 -10.47 -7.41 -6.15
N TYR A 153 -11.78 -7.17 -6.21
CA TYR A 153 -12.35 -6.06 -6.98
C TYR A 153 -11.80 -4.69 -6.59
N TYR A 154 -11.49 -4.47 -5.30
CA TYR A 154 -10.93 -3.21 -4.85
C TYR A 154 -9.49 -3.04 -5.31
N LEU A 155 -8.65 -4.07 -5.16
CA LEU A 155 -7.25 -4.01 -5.57
C LEU A 155 -7.11 -3.86 -7.08
N VAL A 156 -7.95 -4.56 -7.85
CA VAL A 156 -8.04 -4.39 -9.31
C VAL A 156 -8.47 -2.97 -9.66
N ALA A 157 -9.52 -2.45 -9.04
CA ALA A 157 -9.98 -1.09 -9.30
C ALA A 157 -8.92 -0.03 -8.98
N ASN A 158 -8.23 -0.18 -7.85
CA ASN A 158 -7.14 0.70 -7.44
C ASN A 158 -5.97 0.64 -8.43
N TYR A 159 -5.58 -0.56 -8.86
CA TYR A 159 -4.51 -0.74 -9.85
C TYR A 159 -4.83 -0.07 -11.18
N ILE A 160 -6.05 -0.28 -11.71
CA ILE A 160 -6.51 0.35 -12.96
C ILE A 160 -6.52 1.89 -12.83
N ARG A 161 -6.97 2.43 -11.69
CA ARG A 161 -6.91 3.87 -11.42
C ARG A 161 -5.47 4.39 -11.50
N CYS A 162 -4.52 3.71 -10.87
CA CYS A 162 -3.11 4.08 -10.93
C CYS A 162 -2.54 3.99 -12.34
N LEU A 163 -2.85 2.92 -13.10
CA LEU A 163 -2.41 2.80 -14.49
C LEU A 163 -2.92 3.95 -15.36
N LYS A 164 -4.19 4.37 -15.19
CA LYS A 164 -4.76 5.52 -15.90
C LYS A 164 -4.10 6.84 -15.49
N LYS A 165 -3.85 7.04 -14.19
CA LYS A 165 -3.14 8.22 -13.66
C LYS A 165 -1.79 8.40 -14.35
N TYR A 166 -1.03 7.31 -14.53
CA TYR A 166 0.27 7.32 -15.20
C TYR A 166 0.22 7.06 -16.72
N LYS A 167 -0.98 7.07 -17.33
CA LYS A 167 -1.19 6.88 -18.79
C LYS A 167 -0.54 5.59 -19.33
N LEU A 168 -0.59 4.52 -18.55
CA LEU A 168 -0.09 3.19 -18.93
C LEU A 168 -1.16 2.35 -19.64
N ILE A 169 -2.42 2.80 -19.57
CA ILE A 169 -3.58 2.27 -20.29
C ILE A 169 -4.51 3.43 -20.66
N ASP A 170 -5.44 3.17 -21.59
CA ASP A 170 -6.50 4.10 -22.01
C ASP A 170 -7.67 4.18 -20.98
#